data_AF-A0A1H9F4D0-F1
#
_entry.id   AF-A0A1H9F4D0-F1
#
_cell.length_a   1.000
_cell.length_b   1.000
_cell.length_c   1.000
_cell.angle_alpha   90.00
_cell.angle_beta   90.00
_cell.angle_gamma   90.00
#
_symmetry.space_group_name_H-M   'P 1'
#
loop_
_entity.id
_entity.type
_entity.pdbx_description
1 polymer ?
#
loop_
_entity_poly.entity_id
_entity_poly.type
_entity_poly.pdbx_seq_one_letter_code
_entity_poly.pdbx_strand_id
1 'polypeptide(L)'
;MAIDLDKVSSSIIKTGFHLEYKVGVMLREHGWHLISNRCYVDDHEGTVREIDLLAYKVNRVEDFLCFTVLVISCKKSEANAWAVLARGVEEKDPNYNWRPFKGWTNHPALSYYMKAKTWSHAYHDKFSEACPRIFKAPAFDVFAFQEMNKSSGSVQNDKAIFSSITSLMKAQAYEMGLLANRRGSERCAYQFNLVSVVDSELIRILFEGEKIESSLISDEDYLCRYILNKEEAIARIKFTTAEAFNELIDHYDEVHKQNKMYFSECYEKFYRDAYKIPRKSDLISAELFKAIFPALRRSRADFDRKYLEIKLCWVIWNKNKERLEIGLDTEGVTDALVKHLNADEKLITATKAALLSVYKYTGEFIFEDGIIF
;
A
#
# COMPACT_ATOMS: atom_id res chain seq x y z
N MET A 1 32.72 -17.80 -39.04
CA MET A 1 32.05 -18.88 -38.28
C MET A 1 30.60 -18.48 -38.09
N ALA A 2 29.65 -19.34 -38.43
CA ALA A 2 28.23 -19.09 -38.14
C ALA A 2 27.98 -19.31 -36.65
N ILE A 3 27.11 -18.50 -36.05
CA ILE A 3 26.68 -18.68 -34.66
C ILE A 3 25.76 -19.90 -34.60
N ASP A 4 26.03 -20.81 -33.66
CA ASP A 4 25.17 -21.95 -33.34
C ASP A 4 23.98 -21.47 -32.48
N LEU A 5 22.81 -21.38 -33.10
CA LEU A 5 21.60 -20.84 -32.47
C LEU A 5 21.05 -21.76 -31.36
N ASP A 6 21.24 -23.07 -31.45
CA ASP A 6 20.76 -24.02 -30.43
C ASP A 6 21.59 -23.89 -29.16
N LYS A 7 22.90 -23.71 -29.32
CA LYS A 7 23.81 -23.44 -28.20
C LYS A 7 23.51 -22.10 -27.54
N VAL A 8 23.13 -21.08 -28.30
CA VAL A 8 22.68 -19.78 -27.75
C VAL A 8 21.43 -19.97 -26.89
N SER A 9 20.38 -20.61 -27.42
CA SER A 9 19.14 -20.89 -26.70
C SER A 9 19.38 -21.67 -25.41
N SER A 10 20.18 -22.72 -25.49
CA SER A 10 20.55 -23.55 -24.33
C SER A 10 21.33 -22.77 -23.27
N SER A 11 22.14 -21.79 -23.69
CA SER A 11 22.91 -20.95 -22.77
C SER A 11 22.02 -19.93 -22.05
N ILE A 12 21.02 -19.38 -22.73
CA ILE A 12 20.05 -18.44 -22.13
C ILE A 12 19.22 -19.11 -21.04
N ILE A 13 18.85 -20.39 -21.19
CA ILE A 13 18.08 -21.15 -20.18
C ILE A 13 18.82 -21.24 -18.83
N LYS A 14 20.16 -21.16 -18.85
CA LYS A 14 21.01 -21.18 -17.65
C LYS A 14 21.07 -19.84 -16.93
N THR A 15 20.59 -18.76 -17.56
CA THR A 15 20.57 -17.41 -16.98
C THR A 15 19.31 -17.17 -16.14
N GLY A 16 19.33 -16.10 -15.33
CA GLY A 16 18.15 -15.64 -14.59
C GLY A 16 16.99 -15.17 -15.49
N PHE A 17 17.28 -14.71 -16.72
CA PHE A 17 16.26 -14.18 -17.63
C PHE A 17 15.19 -15.20 -18.01
N HIS A 18 15.55 -16.49 -18.08
CA HIS A 18 14.57 -17.54 -18.35
C HIS A 18 13.60 -17.74 -17.17
N LEU A 19 14.09 -17.59 -15.94
CA LEU A 19 13.23 -17.60 -14.74
C LEU A 19 12.31 -16.39 -14.73
N GLU A 20 12.83 -15.18 -14.99
CA GLU A 20 12.05 -13.95 -15.09
C GLU A 20 10.95 -14.06 -16.15
N TYR A 21 11.26 -14.63 -17.32
CA TYR A 21 10.27 -14.90 -18.37
C TYR A 21 9.17 -15.84 -17.88
N LYS A 22 9.52 -16.97 -17.26
CA LYS A 22 8.54 -17.95 -16.73
C LYS A 22 7.62 -17.34 -15.68
N VAL A 23 8.20 -16.67 -14.70
CA VAL A 23 7.47 -15.96 -13.63
C VAL A 23 6.55 -14.89 -14.23
N GLY A 24 7.04 -14.14 -15.21
CA GLY A 24 6.26 -13.14 -15.93
C GLY A 24 5.08 -13.73 -16.72
N VAL A 25 5.25 -14.90 -17.34
CA VAL A 25 4.17 -15.62 -18.03
C VAL A 25 3.10 -16.06 -17.03
N MET A 26 3.50 -16.73 -15.93
CA MET A 26 2.57 -17.18 -14.88
C MET A 26 1.72 -16.02 -14.34
N LEU A 27 2.34 -14.87 -14.06
CA LEU A 27 1.65 -13.67 -13.58
C LEU A 27 0.61 -13.16 -14.59
N ARG A 28 0.95 -13.09 -15.88
CA ARG A 28 0.01 -12.64 -16.92
C ARG A 28 -1.14 -13.61 -17.10
N GLU A 29 -0.89 -14.92 -17.01
CA GLU A 29 -1.93 -15.96 -17.06
C GLU A 29 -2.94 -15.79 -15.91
N HIS A 30 -2.50 -15.31 -14.75
CA HIS A 30 -3.36 -14.94 -13.61
C HIS A 30 -3.91 -13.51 -13.70
N GLY A 31 -3.74 -12.81 -14.83
CA GLY A 31 -4.29 -11.48 -15.07
C GLY A 31 -3.57 -10.35 -14.32
N TRP A 32 -2.31 -10.54 -13.92
CA TRP A 32 -1.48 -9.48 -13.38
C TRP A 32 -0.91 -8.61 -14.51
N HIS A 33 -0.90 -7.30 -14.30
CA HIS A 33 -0.11 -6.39 -15.12
C HIS A 33 1.37 -6.54 -14.75
N LEU A 34 2.25 -6.51 -15.75
CA LEU A 34 3.68 -6.74 -15.55
C LEU A 34 4.50 -5.59 -16.12
N ILE A 35 5.46 -5.11 -15.33
CA ILE A 35 6.54 -4.23 -15.76
C ILE A 35 7.84 -4.98 -15.48
N SER A 36 8.56 -5.33 -16.53
CA SER A 36 9.87 -6.00 -16.46
C SER A 36 11.01 -4.98 -16.57
N ASN A 37 12.15 -5.31 -15.98
CA ASN A 37 13.43 -4.63 -16.22
C ASN A 37 13.38 -3.12 -15.94
N ARG A 38 12.72 -2.75 -14.84
CA ARG A 38 12.53 -1.34 -14.49
C ARG A 38 13.78 -0.81 -13.82
N CYS A 39 14.51 0.07 -14.50
CA CYS A 39 15.67 0.73 -13.92
C CYS A 39 15.29 1.92 -13.04
N TYR A 40 16.05 2.12 -11.96
CA TYR A 40 15.98 3.30 -11.10
C TYR A 40 17.38 3.68 -10.59
N VAL A 41 17.54 4.95 -10.20
CA VAL A 41 18.77 5.40 -9.53
C VAL A 41 18.57 5.26 -8.03
N ASP A 42 19.48 4.54 -7.38
CA ASP A 42 19.54 4.47 -5.93
C ASP A 42 20.05 5.81 -5.39
N ASP A 43 19.17 6.60 -4.80
CA ASP A 43 19.49 7.94 -4.29
C ASP A 43 20.60 7.93 -3.20
N HIS A 44 20.88 6.77 -2.58
CA HIS A 44 21.96 6.64 -1.60
C HIS A 44 23.32 6.35 -2.20
N GLU A 45 23.37 5.50 -3.23
CA GLU A 45 24.63 5.02 -3.82
C GLU A 45 24.93 5.71 -5.16
N GLY A 46 23.96 6.41 -5.75
CA GLY A 46 24.05 6.97 -7.11
C GLY A 46 24.12 5.90 -8.19
N THR A 47 23.87 4.64 -7.86
CA THR A 47 24.00 3.50 -8.78
C THR A 47 22.67 3.21 -9.46
N VAL A 48 22.73 2.85 -10.75
CA VAL A 48 21.55 2.36 -11.46
C VAL A 48 21.29 0.93 -11.02
N ARG A 49 20.05 0.67 -10.60
CA ARG A 49 19.54 -0.64 -10.20
C ARG A 49 18.36 -1.02 -11.07
N GLU A 50 18.13 -2.31 -11.18
CA GLU A 50 17.03 -2.88 -11.93
C GLU A 50 16.10 -3.63 -10.98
N ILE A 51 14.80 -3.48 -11.19
CA ILE A 51 13.78 -4.33 -10.60
C ILE A 51 13.50 -5.43 -11.62
N ASP A 52 13.79 -6.68 -11.24
CA ASP A 52 13.59 -7.85 -12.11
C ASP A 52 12.14 -7.86 -12.65
N LEU A 53 11.14 -7.92 -11.75
CA LEU A 53 9.73 -7.82 -12.12
C LEU A 53 8.93 -7.00 -11.10
N LEU A 54 8.07 -6.11 -11.61
CA LEU A 54 7.03 -5.42 -10.85
C LEU A 54 5.67 -5.83 -11.40
N ALA A 55 4.88 -6.53 -10.60
CA ALA A 55 3.55 -6.98 -10.97
C ALA A 55 2.48 -6.28 -10.15
N TYR A 56 1.31 -6.00 -10.74
CA TYR A 56 0.20 -5.44 -9.99
C TYR A 56 -1.17 -5.86 -10.52
N LYS A 57 -2.13 -5.95 -9.60
CA LYS A 57 -3.57 -5.95 -9.89
C LYS A 57 -4.18 -4.62 -9.47
N VAL A 58 -5.12 -4.14 -10.28
CA VAL A 58 -5.81 -2.87 -10.05
C VAL A 58 -7.30 -3.00 -10.33
N ASN A 59 -8.13 -2.44 -9.45
CA ASN A 59 -9.53 -2.22 -9.71
C ASN A 59 -9.98 -0.87 -9.15
N ARG A 60 -11.01 -0.27 -9.77
CA ARG A 60 -11.74 0.84 -9.18
C ARG A 60 -12.57 0.32 -8.00
N VAL A 61 -12.46 0.99 -6.85
CA VAL A 61 -13.25 0.75 -5.64
C VAL A 61 -13.78 2.11 -5.22
N GLU A 62 -15.10 2.28 -5.19
CA GLU A 62 -15.72 3.59 -4.99
C GLU A 62 -15.10 4.67 -5.91
N ASP A 63 -14.53 5.72 -5.31
CA ASP A 63 -13.89 6.82 -6.01
C ASP A 63 -12.35 6.76 -6.06
N PHE A 64 -11.74 5.59 -5.82
CA PHE A 64 -10.29 5.38 -5.89
C PHE A 64 -9.87 4.10 -6.63
N LEU A 65 -8.60 4.00 -6.98
CA LEU A 65 -7.98 2.79 -7.50
C LEU A 65 -7.31 1.99 -6.37
N CYS A 66 -7.64 0.71 -6.25
CA CYS A 66 -7.03 -0.21 -5.31
C CYS A 66 -5.97 -1.05 -6.02
N PHE A 67 -4.71 -0.97 -5.56
CA PHE A 67 -3.56 -1.70 -6.08
C PHE A 67 -3.07 -2.74 -5.08
N THR A 68 -2.83 -3.95 -5.58
CA THR A 68 -2.00 -4.96 -4.91
C THR A 68 -0.77 -5.16 -5.78
N VAL A 69 0.41 -4.97 -5.19
CA VAL A 69 1.69 -4.91 -5.90
C VAL A 69 2.61 -6.01 -5.40
N LEU A 70 3.27 -6.71 -6.32
CA LEU A 70 4.37 -7.64 -6.06
C LEU A 70 5.64 -7.01 -6.63
N VAL A 71 6.62 -6.77 -5.77
CA VAL A 71 8.00 -6.51 -6.19
C VAL A 71 8.72 -7.85 -6.11
N ILE A 72 9.24 -8.33 -7.24
CA ILE A 72 9.73 -9.69 -7.36
C ILE A 72 11.20 -9.65 -7.77
N SER A 73 12.01 -10.44 -7.08
CA SER A 73 13.38 -10.75 -7.49
C SER A 73 13.47 -12.21 -7.89
N CYS A 74 14.12 -12.47 -9.02
CA CYS A 74 14.32 -13.81 -9.56
C CYS A 74 15.80 -14.19 -9.45
N LYS A 75 16.10 -15.29 -8.76
CA LYS A 75 17.47 -15.81 -8.67
C LYS A 75 17.51 -17.27 -9.11
N LYS A 76 18.50 -17.62 -9.92
CA LYS A 76 18.72 -18.99 -10.39
C LYS A 76 20.06 -19.49 -9.89
N SER A 77 20.10 -20.74 -9.44
CA SER A 77 21.36 -21.40 -9.10
C SER A 77 21.29 -22.90 -9.40
N GLU A 78 22.11 -23.34 -10.36
CA GLU A 78 22.26 -24.78 -10.65
C GLU A 78 23.15 -25.47 -9.62
N ALA A 79 24.12 -24.75 -9.05
CA ALA A 79 25.14 -25.33 -8.17
C ALA A 79 24.81 -25.26 -6.68
N ASN A 80 24.00 -24.29 -6.25
CA ASN A 80 23.75 -24.03 -4.83
C ASN A 80 22.26 -24.03 -4.49
N ALA A 81 21.90 -24.70 -3.41
CA ALA A 81 20.63 -24.52 -2.72
C ALA A 81 20.69 -23.29 -1.80
N TRP A 82 19.54 -22.70 -1.51
CA TRP A 82 19.41 -21.60 -0.56
C TRP A 82 18.95 -22.13 0.79
N ALA A 83 19.74 -21.91 1.84
CA ALA A 83 19.37 -22.27 3.20
C ALA A 83 18.95 -21.04 4.01
N VAL A 84 17.78 -21.12 4.63
CA VAL A 84 17.30 -20.18 5.65
C VAL A 84 17.58 -20.78 7.02
N LEU A 85 18.36 -20.07 7.84
CA LEU A 85 18.70 -20.48 9.19
C LEU A 85 17.67 -19.90 10.13
N ALA A 86 16.95 -20.77 10.82
CA ALA A 86 15.72 -20.42 11.50
C ALA A 86 15.71 -20.94 12.94
N ARG A 87 14.95 -20.26 13.80
CA ARG A 87 14.67 -20.64 15.19
C ARG A 87 13.19 -20.40 15.51
N GLY A 88 12.71 -20.92 16.64
CA GLY A 88 11.34 -20.66 17.09
C GLY A 88 11.10 -19.16 17.32
N VAL A 89 9.89 -18.69 17.01
CA VAL A 89 9.49 -17.29 17.22
C VAL A 89 9.30 -17.01 18.71
N GLU A 90 9.89 -15.90 19.17
CA GLU A 90 9.58 -15.31 20.47
C GLU A 90 8.44 -14.28 20.30
N GLU A 91 7.19 -14.73 20.51
CA GLU A 91 6.00 -13.90 20.26
C GLU A 91 5.97 -12.59 21.05
N LYS A 92 6.67 -12.54 22.19
CA LYS A 92 6.73 -11.39 23.09
C LYS A 92 7.97 -10.52 22.89
N ASP A 93 8.79 -10.77 21.87
CA ASP A 93 9.96 -9.94 21.58
C ASP A 93 9.50 -8.50 21.28
N PRO A 94 9.78 -7.52 22.16
CA PRO A 94 9.36 -6.13 21.95
C PRO A 94 10.09 -5.47 20.78
N ASN A 95 11.17 -6.08 20.31
CA ASN A 95 11.95 -5.58 19.20
C ASN A 95 11.36 -6.03 17.86
N TYR A 96 10.44 -6.99 17.81
CA TYR A 96 10.02 -7.58 16.55
C TYR A 96 8.59 -7.21 16.15
N ASN A 97 8.42 -6.73 14.93
CA ASN A 97 7.09 -6.60 14.32
C ASN A 97 6.83 -7.82 13.43
N TRP A 98 6.18 -8.84 13.99
CA TRP A 98 5.80 -10.07 13.27
C TRP A 98 4.77 -9.85 12.14
N ARG A 99 4.15 -8.67 12.10
CA ARG A 99 3.02 -8.31 11.24
C ARG A 99 3.23 -6.94 10.57
N PRO A 100 4.30 -6.77 9.77
CA PRO A 100 4.58 -5.49 9.13
C PRO A 100 3.65 -5.25 7.94
N PHE A 101 3.00 -4.10 7.92
CA PHE A 101 2.21 -3.63 6.78
C PHE A 101 3.01 -2.63 5.92
N LYS A 102 2.98 -2.81 4.60
CA LYS A 102 3.55 -1.89 3.61
C LYS A 102 2.49 -1.45 2.62
N GLY A 103 2.07 -0.20 2.73
CA GLY A 103 1.07 0.37 1.84
C GLY A 103 1.09 1.89 1.86
N TRP A 104 0.36 2.47 0.93
CA TRP A 104 0.29 3.91 0.72
C TRP A 104 -1.07 4.32 0.19
N THR A 105 -1.55 5.51 0.55
CA THR A 105 -2.75 6.10 -0.05
C THR A 105 -2.71 7.61 -0.01
N ASN A 106 -3.28 8.25 -1.02
CA ASN A 106 -3.64 9.67 -1.03
C ASN A 106 -5.16 9.89 -0.85
N HIS A 107 -5.95 8.84 -0.61
CA HIS A 107 -7.38 8.97 -0.32
C HIS A 107 -7.58 9.36 1.15
N PRO A 108 -8.28 10.47 1.47
CA PRO A 108 -8.40 10.98 2.85
C PRO A 108 -9.06 9.97 3.80
N ALA A 109 -10.15 9.31 3.36
CA ALA A 109 -10.85 8.30 4.15
C ALA A 109 -9.96 7.12 4.56
N LEU A 110 -9.15 6.59 3.63
CA LEU A 110 -8.24 5.48 3.91
C LEU A 110 -7.04 5.95 4.71
N SER A 111 -6.48 7.13 4.38
CA SER A 111 -5.35 7.74 5.08
C SER A 111 -5.64 7.92 6.57
N TYR A 112 -6.88 8.29 6.93
CA TYR A 112 -7.32 8.39 8.32
C TYR A 112 -7.10 7.09 9.12
N TYR A 113 -7.45 5.94 8.53
CA TYR A 113 -7.26 4.64 9.19
C TYR A 113 -5.83 4.14 9.08
N MET A 114 -5.18 4.30 7.93
CA MET A 114 -3.81 3.81 7.69
C MET A 114 -2.76 4.50 8.57
N LYS A 115 -3.00 5.75 8.99
CA LYS A 115 -2.13 6.49 9.92
C LYS A 115 -2.32 6.08 11.39
N ALA A 116 -3.35 5.29 11.71
CA ALA A 116 -3.57 4.83 13.07
C ALA A 116 -2.50 3.80 13.47
N LYS A 117 -1.96 3.90 14.70
CA LYS A 117 -0.95 2.96 15.22
C LYS A 117 -1.41 1.50 15.18
N THR A 118 -2.72 1.26 15.27
CA THR A 118 -3.32 -0.07 15.26
C THR A 118 -3.60 -0.63 13.87
N TRP A 119 -3.36 0.15 12.79
CA TRP A 119 -3.68 -0.24 11.42
C TRP A 119 -3.06 -1.58 11.02
N SER A 120 -1.75 -1.73 11.23
CA SER A 120 -1.00 -2.94 10.84
C SER A 120 -1.58 -4.19 11.51
N HIS A 121 -1.92 -4.08 12.81
CA HIS A 121 -2.48 -5.18 13.56
C HIS A 121 -3.87 -5.55 13.05
N ALA A 122 -4.78 -4.57 12.93
CA ALA A 122 -6.14 -4.80 12.45
C ALA A 122 -6.18 -5.35 11.01
N TYR A 123 -5.30 -4.86 10.14
CA TYR A 123 -5.15 -5.39 8.79
C TYR A 123 -4.69 -6.86 8.83
N HIS A 124 -3.63 -7.16 9.58
CA HIS A 124 -3.12 -8.53 9.67
C HIS A 124 -4.09 -9.50 10.34
N ASP A 125 -4.87 -9.09 11.34
CA ASP A 125 -5.86 -9.99 11.96
C ASP A 125 -6.87 -10.46 10.92
N LYS A 126 -7.45 -9.52 10.16
CA LYS A 126 -8.40 -9.85 9.10
C LYS A 126 -7.77 -10.70 7.99
N PHE A 127 -6.57 -10.36 7.56
CA PHE A 127 -5.91 -11.03 6.43
C PHE A 127 -5.23 -12.35 6.81
N SER A 128 -4.90 -12.59 8.08
CA SER A 128 -4.36 -13.88 8.52
C SER A 128 -5.40 -15.00 8.44
N GLU A 129 -6.68 -14.66 8.59
CA GLU A 129 -7.78 -15.61 8.42
C GLU A 129 -8.09 -15.85 6.94
N ALA A 130 -8.19 -14.79 6.14
CA ALA A 130 -8.56 -14.90 4.72
C ALA A 130 -7.40 -15.38 3.82
N CYS A 131 -6.17 -14.96 4.13
CA CYS A 131 -4.97 -15.22 3.34
C CYS A 131 -3.80 -15.70 4.22
N PRO A 132 -3.95 -16.83 4.94
CA PRO A 132 -3.00 -17.27 5.96
C PRO A 132 -1.58 -17.45 5.43
N ARG A 133 -1.41 -17.99 4.22
CA ARG A 133 -0.08 -18.25 3.63
C ARG A 133 0.74 -16.97 3.40
N ILE A 134 0.07 -15.82 3.27
CA ILE A 134 0.72 -14.52 3.04
C ILE A 134 0.85 -13.70 4.32
N PHE A 135 -0.17 -13.71 5.19
CA PHE A 135 -0.30 -12.75 6.28
C PHE A 135 -0.24 -13.34 7.70
N LYS A 136 -0.32 -14.66 7.86
CA LYS A 136 -0.14 -15.30 9.17
C LYS A 136 1.23 -14.91 9.74
N ALA A 137 1.33 -14.81 11.06
CA ALA A 137 2.63 -14.63 11.70
C ALA A 137 3.52 -15.83 11.34
N PRO A 138 4.82 -15.61 11.04
CA PRO A 138 5.71 -16.71 10.72
C PRO A 138 5.82 -17.65 11.93
N ALA A 139 5.98 -18.94 11.67
CA ALA A 139 6.22 -19.92 12.73
C ALA A 139 7.69 -19.92 13.20
N PHE A 140 8.58 -19.40 12.34
CA PHE A 140 10.01 -19.38 12.57
C PHE A 140 10.59 -17.97 12.35
N ASP A 141 11.58 -17.61 13.14
CA ASP A 141 12.42 -16.42 12.95
C ASP A 141 13.65 -16.80 12.14
N VAL A 142 13.72 -16.35 10.89
CA VAL A 142 14.90 -16.53 10.04
C VAL A 142 15.93 -15.46 10.42
N PHE A 143 17.03 -15.90 11.04
CA PHE A 143 18.06 -15.01 11.58
C PHE A 143 19.30 -14.91 10.69
N ALA A 144 19.50 -15.87 9.77
CA ALA A 144 20.64 -15.87 8.85
C ALA A 144 20.34 -16.66 7.57
N PHE A 145 21.23 -16.51 6.58
CA PHE A 145 21.14 -17.17 5.29
C PHE A 145 22.47 -17.82 4.93
N GLN A 146 22.41 -18.85 4.10
CA GLN A 146 23.60 -19.55 3.62
C GLN A 146 23.31 -20.21 2.28
N GLU A 147 24.15 -19.98 1.26
CA GLU A 147 24.13 -20.85 0.07
C GLU A 147 24.88 -22.15 0.37
N MET A 148 24.31 -23.28 -0.04
CA MET A 148 24.85 -24.63 0.18
C MET A 148 25.11 -25.28 -1.17
N ASN A 149 26.33 -25.75 -1.42
CA ASN A 149 26.61 -26.50 -2.64
C ASN A 149 25.76 -27.80 -2.66
N LYS A 150 25.01 -28.03 -3.73
CA LYS A 150 24.07 -29.16 -3.82
C LYS A 150 24.77 -30.52 -3.81
N SER A 151 25.99 -30.59 -4.36
CA SER A 151 26.73 -31.84 -4.50
C SER A 151 27.52 -32.21 -3.25
N SER A 152 28.20 -31.25 -2.64
CA SER A 152 29.08 -31.49 -1.48
C SER A 152 28.44 -31.16 -0.13
N GLY A 153 27.34 -30.40 -0.11
CA GLY A 153 26.79 -29.83 1.12
C GLY A 153 27.69 -28.78 1.77
N SER A 154 28.74 -28.30 1.08
CA SER A 154 29.65 -27.30 1.64
C SER A 154 29.08 -25.89 1.53
N VAL A 155 29.27 -25.09 2.58
CA VAL A 155 28.87 -23.66 2.63
C VAL A 155 29.54 -22.85 1.51
N GLN A 156 28.81 -21.89 0.95
CA GLN A 156 29.26 -20.93 -0.05
C GLN A 156 29.14 -19.49 0.47
N ASN A 157 29.38 -18.47 -0.35
CA ASN A 157 28.94 -17.11 0.02
C ASN A 157 27.44 -16.96 -0.25
N ASP A 158 26.76 -16.07 0.47
CA ASP A 158 25.32 -15.82 0.40
C ASP A 158 24.96 -14.59 -0.45
N LYS A 159 25.87 -14.16 -1.34
CA LYS A 159 25.72 -12.91 -2.10
C LYS A 159 24.43 -12.86 -2.92
N ALA A 160 24.02 -14.00 -3.48
CA ALA A 160 22.79 -14.04 -4.28
C ALA A 160 21.56 -13.76 -3.41
N ILE A 161 21.51 -14.34 -2.21
CA ILE A 161 20.43 -14.16 -1.23
C ILE A 161 20.38 -12.70 -0.76
N PHE A 162 21.53 -12.18 -0.31
CA PHE A 162 21.64 -10.80 0.14
C PHE A 162 21.27 -9.80 -0.96
N SER A 163 21.68 -10.04 -2.21
CA SER A 163 21.33 -9.19 -3.34
C SER A 163 19.82 -9.21 -3.63
N SER A 164 19.15 -10.34 -3.44
CA SER A 164 17.70 -10.47 -3.63
C SER A 164 16.95 -9.68 -2.55
N ILE A 165 17.35 -9.82 -1.28
CA ILE A 165 16.75 -9.08 -0.15
C ILE A 165 16.92 -7.57 -0.35
N THR A 166 18.15 -7.12 -0.60
CA THR A 166 18.46 -5.68 -0.68
C THR A 166 17.83 -5.02 -1.90
N SER A 167 17.80 -5.69 -3.06
CA SER A 167 17.12 -5.16 -4.26
C SER A 167 15.62 -5.00 -4.03
N LEU A 168 14.95 -6.00 -3.44
CA LEU A 168 13.52 -5.95 -3.11
C LEU A 168 13.17 -4.77 -2.20
N MET A 169 13.92 -4.58 -1.11
CA MET A 169 13.65 -3.51 -0.14
C MET A 169 13.87 -2.12 -0.76
N LYS A 170 14.97 -1.93 -1.50
CA LYS A 170 15.26 -0.66 -2.17
C LYS A 170 14.23 -0.35 -3.26
N ALA A 171 13.83 -1.35 -4.03
CA ALA A 171 12.80 -1.22 -5.06
C ALA A 171 11.43 -0.83 -4.48
N GLN A 172 11.00 -1.46 -3.37
CA GLN A 172 9.76 -1.07 -2.68
C GLN A 172 9.82 0.36 -2.18
N ALA A 173 10.92 0.76 -1.52
CA ALA A 173 11.05 2.11 -1.01
C ALA A 173 11.03 3.16 -2.14
N TYR A 174 11.72 2.89 -3.24
CA TYR A 174 11.71 3.74 -4.43
C TYR A 174 10.30 3.87 -5.03
N GLU A 175 9.62 2.74 -5.26
CA GLU A 175 8.28 2.76 -5.84
C GLU A 175 7.28 3.49 -4.94
N MET A 176 7.33 3.28 -3.62
CA MET A 176 6.48 3.99 -2.65
C MET A 176 6.78 5.49 -2.61
N GLY A 177 8.05 5.88 -2.64
CA GLY A 177 8.48 7.29 -2.59
C GLY A 177 8.00 8.11 -3.79
N LEU A 178 7.80 7.47 -4.94
CA LEU A 178 7.32 8.13 -6.16
C LEU A 178 5.79 8.29 -6.24
N LEU A 179 5.01 7.59 -5.42
CA LEU A 179 3.55 7.49 -5.61
C LEU A 179 2.84 8.85 -5.52
N ALA A 180 3.25 9.71 -4.59
CA ALA A 180 2.65 11.03 -4.41
C ALA A 180 2.76 11.88 -5.68
N ASN A 181 3.93 11.88 -6.33
CA ASN A 181 4.17 12.64 -7.56
C ASN A 181 3.57 11.95 -8.78
N ARG A 182 3.65 10.61 -8.84
CA ARG A 182 3.19 9.82 -10.00
C ARG A 182 1.67 9.83 -10.17
N ARG A 183 0.91 9.81 -9.07
CA ARG A 183 -0.56 9.74 -9.11
C ARG A 183 -1.23 11.10 -9.18
N GLY A 184 -0.56 12.17 -8.76
CA GLY A 184 -1.13 13.51 -8.78
C GLY A 184 -2.48 13.55 -8.07
N SER A 185 -3.55 13.90 -8.79
CA SER A 185 -4.91 14.00 -8.27
C SER A 185 -5.70 12.69 -8.27
N GLU A 186 -5.20 11.61 -8.88
CA GLU A 186 -5.91 10.33 -8.91
C GLU A 186 -5.84 9.64 -7.54
N ARG A 187 -7.00 9.43 -6.91
CA ARG A 187 -7.09 8.76 -5.61
C ARG A 187 -6.76 7.29 -5.74
N CYS A 188 -5.83 6.81 -4.92
CA CYS A 188 -5.31 5.45 -4.97
C CYS A 188 -5.03 4.91 -3.56
N ALA A 189 -5.09 3.59 -3.44
CA ALA A 189 -4.61 2.82 -2.30
C ALA A 189 -3.72 1.70 -2.80
N TYR A 190 -2.59 1.50 -2.15
CA TYR A 190 -1.56 0.54 -2.52
C TYR A 190 -1.24 -0.38 -1.34
N GLN A 191 -1.08 -1.65 -1.63
CA GLN A 191 -0.48 -2.63 -0.73
C GLN A 191 0.65 -3.36 -1.46
N PHE A 192 1.85 -3.35 -0.88
CA PHE A 192 3.07 -3.90 -1.46
C PHE A 192 3.47 -5.21 -0.78
N ASN A 193 3.88 -6.18 -1.59
CA ASN A 193 4.44 -7.46 -1.17
C ASN A 193 5.81 -7.65 -1.84
N LEU A 194 6.75 -8.25 -1.11
CA LEU A 194 8.08 -8.59 -1.62
C LEU A 194 8.17 -10.10 -1.79
N VAL A 195 8.60 -10.55 -2.97
CA VAL A 195 8.74 -11.99 -3.27
C VAL A 195 10.12 -12.25 -3.86
N SER A 196 10.84 -13.22 -3.28
CA SER A 196 12.08 -13.74 -3.84
C SER A 196 11.81 -15.13 -4.41
N VAL A 197 11.83 -15.23 -5.74
CA VAL A 197 11.61 -16.49 -6.46
C VAL A 197 12.95 -17.10 -6.82
N VAL A 198 13.15 -18.35 -6.41
CA VAL A 198 14.41 -19.06 -6.58
C VAL A 198 14.23 -20.28 -7.47
N ASP A 199 14.98 -20.35 -8.58
CA ASP A 199 15.14 -21.56 -9.41
C ASP A 199 16.29 -22.39 -8.84
N SER A 200 16.05 -22.94 -7.65
CA SER A 200 16.90 -23.85 -6.87
C SER A 200 16.10 -24.41 -5.68
N GLU A 201 16.67 -25.35 -4.93
CA GLU A 201 16.08 -25.85 -3.69
C GLU A 201 16.16 -24.80 -2.58
N LEU A 202 15.10 -24.73 -1.77
CA LEU A 202 15.03 -23.94 -0.55
C LEU A 202 15.04 -24.90 0.65
N ILE A 203 15.96 -24.67 1.57
CA ILE A 203 16.19 -25.52 2.74
C ILE A 203 15.97 -24.69 4.00
N ARG A 204 15.15 -25.16 4.94
CA ARG A 204 15.12 -24.63 6.30
C ARG A 204 16.10 -25.41 7.16
N ILE A 205 17.02 -24.72 7.82
CA ILE A 205 17.89 -25.26 8.87
C ILE A 205 17.38 -24.72 10.21
N LEU A 206 16.71 -25.58 10.97
CA LEU A 206 16.08 -25.25 12.24
C LEU A 206 17.05 -25.51 13.40
N PHE A 207 17.28 -24.48 14.21
CA PHE A 207 18.09 -24.54 15.43
C PHE A 207 17.17 -24.64 16.66
N GLU A 208 17.27 -25.75 17.39
CA GLU A 208 16.53 -26.02 18.62
C GLU A 208 17.47 -26.54 19.72
N GLY A 209 17.96 -25.62 20.55
CA GLY A 209 18.99 -25.95 21.55
C GLY A 209 20.28 -26.42 20.86
N GLU A 210 20.69 -27.66 21.13
CA GLU A 210 21.85 -28.29 20.48
C GLU A 210 21.50 -29.02 19.18
N LYS A 211 20.21 -29.15 18.85
CA LYS A 211 19.73 -29.88 17.68
C LYS A 211 19.67 -28.96 16.46
N ILE A 212 20.19 -29.44 15.33
CA ILE A 212 20.12 -28.77 14.03
C ILE A 212 19.47 -29.73 13.04
N GLU A 213 18.32 -29.35 12.49
CA GLU A 213 17.58 -30.16 11.52
C GLU A 213 17.39 -29.42 10.20
N SER A 214 17.61 -30.11 9.09
CA SER A 214 17.37 -29.58 7.76
C SER A 214 16.12 -30.18 7.13
N SER A 215 15.37 -29.35 6.41
CA SER A 215 14.18 -29.78 5.65
C SER A 215 14.06 -29.00 4.35
N LEU A 216 13.63 -29.67 3.29
CA LEU A 216 13.23 -29.00 2.05
C LEU A 216 11.89 -28.32 2.27
N ILE A 217 11.77 -27.09 1.78
CA ILE A 217 10.56 -26.27 1.88
C ILE A 217 10.26 -25.62 0.53
N SER A 218 8.98 -25.33 0.29
CA SER A 218 8.54 -24.61 -0.91
C SER A 218 8.68 -23.10 -0.77
N ASP A 219 8.46 -22.60 0.44
CA ASP A 219 8.42 -21.18 0.78
C ASP A 219 8.72 -20.92 2.26
N GLU A 220 9.17 -19.70 2.56
CA GLU A 220 9.41 -19.20 3.91
C GLU A 220 9.16 -17.69 3.98
N ASP A 221 8.68 -17.22 5.14
CA ASP A 221 8.57 -15.80 5.44
C ASP A 221 9.82 -15.29 6.16
N TYR A 222 10.45 -14.28 5.59
CA TYR A 222 11.54 -13.55 6.24
C TYR A 222 11.12 -12.13 6.56
N LEU A 223 11.37 -11.71 7.80
CA LEU A 223 11.11 -10.36 8.25
C LEU A 223 12.44 -9.60 8.33
N CYS A 224 12.68 -8.79 7.31
CA CYS A 224 13.90 -7.99 7.22
C CYS A 224 13.71 -6.66 7.93
N ARG A 225 14.60 -6.37 8.89
CA ARG A 225 14.72 -5.03 9.50
C ARG A 225 15.83 -4.28 8.79
N TYR A 226 15.52 -3.10 8.30
CA TYR A 226 16.47 -2.27 7.59
C TYR A 226 16.26 -0.80 7.94
N ILE A 227 17.35 -0.05 7.91
CA ILE A 227 17.32 1.40 8.09
C ILE A 227 17.53 2.01 6.70
N LEU A 228 16.53 2.72 6.21
CA LEU A 228 16.60 3.47 4.95
C LEU A 228 16.21 4.92 5.24
N ASN A 229 16.95 5.89 4.71
CA ASN A 229 16.70 7.31 4.99
C ASN A 229 16.67 7.66 6.50
N LYS A 230 17.46 6.96 7.33
CA LYS A 230 17.47 7.07 8.81
C LYS A 230 16.15 6.70 9.48
N GLU A 231 15.23 6.07 8.76
CA GLU A 231 14.00 5.52 9.30
C GLU A 231 14.12 3.99 9.34
N GLU A 232 13.81 3.42 10.50
CA GLU A 232 13.73 1.98 10.63
C GLU A 232 12.44 1.48 9.97
N ALA A 233 12.59 0.48 9.11
CA ALA A 233 11.50 -0.19 8.44
C ALA A 233 11.65 -1.69 8.58
N ILE A 234 10.52 -2.37 8.79
CA ILE A 234 10.43 -3.83 8.77
C ILE A 234 9.63 -4.23 7.55
N ALA A 235 10.16 -5.10 6.70
CA ALA A 235 9.47 -5.62 5.54
C ALA A 235 9.41 -7.15 5.59
N ARG A 236 8.28 -7.70 5.15
CA ARG A 236 8.12 -9.14 4.94
C ARG A 236 8.52 -9.48 3.51
N ILE A 237 9.43 -10.43 3.37
CA ILE A 237 9.86 -11.03 2.10
C ILE A 237 9.40 -12.49 2.10
N LYS A 238 8.63 -12.86 1.09
CA LYS A 238 8.25 -14.24 0.85
C LYS A 238 9.30 -14.90 -0.05
N PHE A 239 10.11 -15.80 0.51
CA PHE A 239 10.95 -16.68 -0.29
C PHE A 239 10.09 -17.82 -0.83
N THR A 240 10.28 -18.18 -2.10
CA THR A 240 9.58 -19.30 -2.72
C THR A 240 10.43 -19.91 -3.81
N THR A 241 10.29 -21.21 -4.02
CA THR A 241 10.83 -21.87 -5.20
C THR A 241 10.05 -21.48 -6.45
N ALA A 242 10.68 -21.58 -7.62
CA ALA A 242 10.04 -21.35 -8.91
C ALA A 242 8.86 -22.30 -9.16
N GLU A 243 8.96 -23.54 -8.66
CA GLU A 243 7.91 -24.56 -8.78
C GLU A 243 6.66 -24.19 -7.96
N ALA A 244 6.85 -23.68 -6.74
CA ALA A 244 5.74 -23.30 -5.85
C ALA A 244 5.14 -21.92 -6.16
N PHE A 245 5.80 -21.11 -6.99
CA PHE A 245 5.38 -19.73 -7.23
C PHE A 245 3.99 -19.63 -7.88
N ASN A 246 3.64 -20.57 -8.76
CA ASN A 246 2.33 -20.54 -9.43
C ASN A 246 1.17 -20.65 -8.42
N GLU A 247 1.27 -21.57 -7.46
CA GLU A 247 0.29 -21.70 -6.37
C GLU A 247 0.28 -20.46 -5.45
N LEU A 248 1.45 -19.84 -5.25
CA LEU A 248 1.54 -18.62 -4.45
C LEU A 248 0.81 -17.42 -5.08
N ILE A 249 0.70 -17.36 -6.42
CA ILE A 249 -0.04 -16.30 -7.11
C ILE A 249 -1.53 -16.34 -6.74
N ASP A 250 -2.14 -17.52 -6.64
CA ASP A 250 -3.55 -17.66 -6.24
C ASP A 250 -3.82 -17.04 -4.86
N HIS A 251 -2.86 -17.17 -3.94
CA HIS A 251 -2.96 -16.52 -2.63
C HIS A 251 -2.89 -15.00 -2.74
N TYR A 252 -2.04 -14.44 -3.62
CA TYR A 252 -2.00 -13.00 -3.86
C TYR A 252 -3.24 -12.48 -4.60
N ASP A 253 -3.89 -13.31 -5.39
CA ASP A 253 -5.19 -12.99 -6.00
C ASP A 253 -6.28 -12.82 -4.95
N GLU A 254 -6.34 -13.72 -3.96
CA GLU A 254 -7.24 -13.58 -2.83
C GLU A 254 -6.88 -12.33 -1.99
N VAL A 255 -5.58 -12.03 -1.80
CA VAL A 255 -5.15 -10.78 -1.15
C VAL A 255 -5.70 -9.56 -1.89
N HIS A 256 -5.66 -9.54 -3.22
CA HIS A 256 -6.21 -8.41 -3.98
C HIS A 256 -7.72 -8.27 -3.80
N LYS A 257 -8.45 -9.39 -3.83
CA LYS A 257 -9.89 -9.41 -3.57
C LYS A 257 -10.23 -8.89 -2.17
N GLN A 258 -9.51 -9.35 -1.15
CA GLN A 258 -9.68 -8.91 0.23
C GLN A 258 -9.32 -7.43 0.42
N ASN A 259 -8.28 -6.93 -0.26
CA ASN A 259 -7.94 -5.51 -0.24
C ASN A 259 -9.08 -4.62 -0.73
N LYS A 260 -9.75 -4.99 -1.82
CA LYS A 260 -10.89 -4.24 -2.34
C LYS A 260 -12.02 -4.17 -1.31
N MET A 261 -12.36 -5.31 -0.71
CA MET A 261 -13.41 -5.38 0.31
C MET A 261 -13.04 -4.54 1.53
N TYR A 262 -11.83 -4.72 2.07
CA TYR A 262 -11.41 -4.04 3.29
C TYR A 262 -11.25 -2.52 3.11
N PHE A 263 -10.75 -2.07 1.95
CA PHE A 263 -10.67 -0.64 1.67
C PHE A 263 -12.05 -0.01 1.40
N SER A 264 -12.99 -0.72 0.76
CA SER A 264 -14.39 -0.27 0.65
C SER A 264 -15.04 -0.17 2.04
N GLU A 265 -14.84 -1.16 2.92
CA GLU A 265 -15.34 -1.07 4.31
C GLU A 265 -14.77 0.13 5.07
N CYS A 266 -13.46 0.41 4.92
CA CYS A 266 -12.84 1.60 5.50
C CYS A 266 -13.43 2.89 4.94
N TYR A 267 -13.67 2.95 3.62
CA TYR A 267 -14.32 4.06 2.94
C TYR A 267 -15.72 4.31 3.53
N GLU A 268 -16.57 3.29 3.54
CA GLU A 268 -17.94 3.38 4.06
C GLU A 268 -17.97 3.76 5.53
N LYS A 269 -17.07 3.17 6.35
CA LYS A 269 -16.94 3.51 7.77
C LYS A 269 -16.48 4.95 7.98
N PHE A 270 -15.67 5.52 7.08
CA PHE A 270 -15.28 6.91 7.16
C PHE A 270 -16.49 7.82 6.89
N TYR A 271 -17.16 7.65 5.75
CA TYR A 271 -18.20 8.57 5.29
C TYR A 271 -19.50 8.49 6.08
N ARG A 272 -19.79 7.35 6.73
CA ARG A 272 -20.97 7.19 7.60
C ARG A 272 -21.10 8.28 8.67
N ASP A 273 -19.98 8.76 9.19
CA ASP A 273 -19.92 9.71 10.30
C ASP A 273 -18.86 10.82 10.08
N ALA A 274 -18.34 10.97 8.85
CA ALA A 274 -17.31 11.97 8.55
C ALA A 274 -17.74 13.39 8.93
N TYR A 275 -19.02 13.69 8.72
CA TYR A 275 -19.64 14.97 9.05
C TYR A 275 -19.92 15.15 10.56
N LYS A 276 -19.85 14.07 11.36
CA LYS A 276 -20.07 14.07 12.82
C LYS A 276 -18.77 14.11 13.61
N ILE A 277 -17.68 13.59 13.06
CA ILE A 277 -16.40 13.48 13.74
C ILE A 277 -15.48 14.61 13.26
N PRO A 278 -15.09 15.58 14.11
CA PRO A 278 -14.29 16.73 13.70
C PRO A 278 -13.03 16.35 12.92
N ARG A 279 -12.24 15.41 13.43
CA ARG A 279 -11.01 14.93 12.76
C ARG A 279 -11.24 14.34 11.37
N LYS A 280 -12.41 13.78 11.09
CA LYS A 280 -12.75 13.27 9.75
C LYS A 280 -13.22 14.42 8.85
N SER A 281 -14.07 15.29 9.39
CA SER A 281 -14.57 16.50 8.76
C SER A 281 -13.42 17.39 8.26
N ASP A 282 -12.44 17.66 9.12
CA ASP A 282 -11.28 18.50 8.82
C ASP A 282 -10.44 17.98 7.65
N LEU A 283 -10.42 16.66 7.42
CA LEU A 283 -9.65 16.06 6.32
C LEU A 283 -10.26 16.32 4.93
N ILE A 284 -11.55 16.66 4.86
CA ILE A 284 -12.30 16.80 3.60
C ILE A 284 -13.06 18.13 3.48
N SER A 285 -13.05 18.97 4.52
CA SER A 285 -13.69 20.29 4.53
C SER A 285 -13.17 21.21 3.44
N ALA A 286 -11.86 21.18 3.13
CA ALA A 286 -11.27 21.96 2.06
C ALA A 286 -11.83 21.60 0.68
N GLU A 287 -12.17 20.33 0.45
CA GLU A 287 -12.79 19.89 -0.81
C GLU A 287 -14.24 20.37 -0.92
N LEU A 288 -15.00 20.31 0.17
CA LEU A 288 -16.35 20.87 0.23
C LEU A 288 -16.31 22.37 -0.08
N PHE A 289 -15.42 23.11 0.59
CA PHE A 289 -15.28 24.54 0.39
C PHE A 289 -14.95 24.87 -1.07
N LYS A 290 -13.97 24.18 -1.66
CA LYS A 290 -13.62 24.35 -3.08
C LYS A 290 -14.82 24.11 -4.01
N ALA A 291 -15.68 23.14 -3.68
CA ALA A 291 -16.86 22.81 -4.48
C ALA A 291 -17.97 23.88 -4.37
N ILE A 292 -18.21 24.44 -3.17
CA ILE A 292 -19.28 25.43 -2.96
C ILE A 292 -18.85 26.87 -3.26
N PHE A 293 -17.54 27.15 -3.23
CA PHE A 293 -16.99 28.50 -3.33
C PHE A 293 -17.52 29.32 -4.52
N PRO A 294 -17.65 28.79 -5.75
CA PRO A 294 -18.19 29.56 -6.86
C PRO A 294 -19.63 30.02 -6.66
N ALA A 295 -20.49 29.16 -6.09
CA ALA A 295 -21.89 29.49 -5.80
C ALA A 295 -21.98 30.49 -4.64
N LEU A 296 -21.17 30.27 -3.60
CA LEU A 296 -21.10 31.12 -2.43
C LEU A 296 -20.65 32.54 -2.77
N ARG A 297 -19.61 32.67 -3.62
CA ARG A 297 -19.12 33.96 -4.13
C ARG A 297 -20.20 34.73 -4.90
N ARG A 298 -20.99 34.03 -5.72
CA ARG A 298 -22.09 34.65 -6.48
C ARG A 298 -23.18 35.14 -5.53
N SER A 299 -23.61 34.30 -4.60
CA SER A 299 -24.64 34.64 -3.62
C SER A 299 -24.27 35.89 -2.80
N ARG A 300 -23.00 35.99 -2.36
CA ARG A 300 -22.48 37.20 -1.70
C ARG A 300 -22.50 38.43 -2.60
N ALA A 301 -22.00 38.30 -3.83
CA ALA A 301 -21.96 39.42 -4.77
C ALA A 301 -23.37 39.97 -5.07
N ASP A 302 -24.39 39.10 -5.11
CA ASP A 302 -25.78 39.49 -5.28
C ASP A 302 -26.34 40.25 -4.06
N PHE A 303 -25.81 39.98 -2.86
CA PHE A 303 -26.25 40.62 -1.61
C PHE A 303 -25.66 42.04 -1.43
N ASP A 304 -24.34 42.19 -1.51
CA ASP A 304 -23.67 43.47 -1.17
C ASP A 304 -22.67 43.98 -2.21
N ARG A 305 -22.61 43.35 -3.40
CA ARG A 305 -21.67 43.66 -4.48
C ARG A 305 -20.19 43.58 -4.07
N LYS A 306 -19.87 42.96 -2.93
CA LYS A 306 -18.48 42.73 -2.51
C LYS A 306 -17.98 41.39 -3.04
N TYR A 307 -16.67 41.33 -3.24
CA TYR A 307 -15.99 40.06 -3.43
C TYR A 307 -15.78 39.41 -2.07
N LEU A 308 -16.00 38.10 -2.06
CA LEU A 308 -15.92 37.28 -0.87
C LEU A 308 -14.47 36.81 -0.68
N GLU A 309 -13.78 37.36 0.32
CA GLU A 309 -12.52 36.80 0.84
C GLU A 309 -12.84 35.85 1.99
N ILE A 310 -13.21 34.60 1.68
CA ILE A 310 -13.33 33.58 2.74
C ILE A 310 -12.01 32.92 3.05
N LYS A 311 -11.62 32.97 4.33
CA LYS A 311 -10.40 32.35 4.85
C LYS A 311 -10.63 30.92 5.32
N LEU A 312 -11.75 30.64 5.98
CA LEU A 312 -12.03 29.31 6.52
C LEU A 312 -13.51 28.92 6.40
N CYS A 313 -13.75 27.63 6.21
CA CYS A 313 -15.05 27.01 6.33
C CYS A 313 -14.92 25.80 7.27
N TRP A 314 -15.70 25.78 8.34
CA TRP A 314 -15.81 24.61 9.22
C TRP A 314 -17.16 23.94 9.01
N VAL A 315 -17.20 22.63 9.27
CA VAL A 315 -18.41 21.81 9.17
C VAL A 315 -18.60 21.11 10.50
N ILE A 316 -19.67 21.47 11.21
CA ILE A 316 -19.99 20.91 12.52
C ILE A 316 -21.38 20.28 12.48
N TRP A 317 -21.50 19.11 13.11
CA TRP A 317 -22.79 18.46 13.34
C TRP A 317 -23.45 19.00 14.61
N ASN A 318 -24.58 19.69 14.46
CA ASN A 318 -25.41 20.09 15.58
C ASN A 318 -26.27 18.91 16.03
N LYS A 319 -25.87 18.24 17.12
CA LYS A 319 -26.61 17.09 17.66
C LYS A 319 -28.03 17.43 18.11
N ASN A 320 -28.26 18.64 18.62
CA ASN A 320 -29.57 19.03 19.16
C ASN A 320 -30.58 19.32 18.06
N LYS A 321 -30.11 19.89 16.94
CA LYS A 321 -30.93 20.25 15.79
C LYS A 321 -30.90 19.21 14.65
N GLU A 322 -30.13 18.15 14.82
CA GLU A 322 -29.89 17.07 13.84
C GLU A 322 -29.58 17.57 12.42
N ARG A 323 -28.71 18.59 12.34
CA ARG A 323 -28.32 19.21 11.06
C ARG A 323 -26.84 19.59 11.03
N LEU A 324 -26.33 19.81 9.82
CA LEU A 324 -25.01 20.38 9.62
C LEU A 324 -25.02 21.91 9.69
N GLU A 325 -24.03 22.45 10.36
CA GLU A 325 -23.73 23.88 10.39
C GLU A 325 -22.42 24.09 9.62
N ILE A 326 -22.51 24.90 8.56
CA ILE A 326 -21.40 25.28 7.71
C ILE A 326 -21.02 26.71 8.11
N GLY A 327 -19.97 26.82 8.92
CA GLY A 327 -19.47 28.10 9.37
C GLY A 327 -18.68 28.82 8.29
N LEU A 328 -18.88 30.13 8.19
CA LEU A 328 -18.12 31.01 7.31
C LEU A 328 -17.25 31.94 8.17
N ASP A 329 -15.93 31.79 8.08
CA ASP A 329 -14.99 32.66 8.78
C ASP A 329 -14.51 33.77 7.84
N THR A 330 -15.23 34.90 7.84
CA THR A 330 -14.87 36.11 7.08
C THR A 330 -15.14 37.41 7.80
N GLU A 331 -14.36 38.44 7.44
CA GLU A 331 -14.72 39.81 7.78
C GLU A 331 -16.05 40.20 7.12
N GLY A 332 -16.98 40.65 7.96
CA GLY A 332 -18.29 41.15 7.51
C GLY A 332 -19.32 40.06 7.20
N VAL A 333 -19.19 38.86 7.78
CA VAL A 333 -20.38 38.03 8.00
C VAL A 333 -21.31 38.78 8.95
N THR A 334 -22.57 38.93 8.54
CA THR A 334 -23.63 39.54 9.35
C THR A 334 -24.83 38.61 9.35
N ASP A 335 -25.69 38.72 10.34
CA ASP A 335 -26.94 37.95 10.38
C ASP A 335 -27.78 38.13 9.10
N ALA A 336 -27.75 39.32 8.52
CA ALA A 336 -28.44 39.63 7.27
C ALA A 336 -27.84 38.84 6.08
N LEU A 337 -26.51 38.73 6.00
CA LEU A 337 -25.86 37.88 5.01
C LEU A 337 -26.21 36.42 5.23
N VAL A 338 -26.07 35.91 6.46
CA VAL A 338 -26.35 34.49 6.77
C VAL A 338 -27.79 34.14 6.40
N LYS A 339 -28.74 35.03 6.70
CA LYS A 339 -30.14 34.87 6.30
C LYS A 339 -30.32 34.83 4.77
N HIS A 340 -29.61 35.69 4.04
CA HIS A 340 -29.60 35.69 2.57
C HIS A 340 -29.02 34.39 2.00
N LEU A 341 -27.88 33.92 2.49
CA LEU A 341 -27.25 32.68 2.03
C LEU A 341 -28.14 31.46 2.26
N ASN A 342 -28.84 31.41 3.41
CA ASN A 342 -29.80 30.35 3.73
C ASN A 342 -31.14 30.48 2.97
N ALA A 343 -31.36 31.55 2.20
CA ALA A 343 -32.53 31.73 1.34
C ALA A 343 -32.20 31.60 -0.16
N ASP A 344 -30.91 31.56 -0.53
CA ASP A 344 -30.47 31.42 -1.92
C ASP A 344 -30.60 29.97 -2.41
N GLU A 345 -31.66 29.68 -3.16
CA GLU A 345 -31.94 28.34 -3.71
C GLU A 345 -30.81 27.77 -4.57
N LYS A 346 -30.08 28.62 -5.31
CA LYS A 346 -28.97 28.16 -6.18
C LYS A 346 -27.78 27.75 -5.32
N LEU A 347 -27.44 28.53 -4.31
CA LEU A 347 -26.40 28.18 -3.35
C LEU A 347 -26.78 26.91 -2.59
N ILE A 348 -28.02 26.82 -2.09
CA ILE A 348 -28.49 25.64 -1.36
C ILE A 348 -28.37 24.39 -2.22
N THR A 349 -28.81 24.46 -3.49
CA THR A 349 -28.73 23.33 -4.42
C THR A 349 -27.28 22.92 -4.68
N ALA A 350 -26.39 23.88 -4.92
CA ALA A 350 -24.96 23.62 -5.10
C ALA A 350 -24.32 22.98 -3.86
N THR A 351 -24.67 23.46 -2.66
CA THR A 351 -24.17 22.92 -1.40
C THR A 351 -24.69 21.52 -1.12
N LYS A 352 -25.96 21.22 -1.41
CA LYS A 352 -26.49 19.83 -1.32
C LYS A 352 -25.71 18.88 -2.22
N ALA A 353 -25.46 19.28 -3.47
CA ALA A 353 -24.68 18.49 -4.40
C ALA A 353 -23.23 18.27 -3.92
N ALA A 354 -22.61 19.31 -3.35
CA ALA A 354 -21.26 19.24 -2.80
C ALA A 354 -21.17 18.37 -1.54
N LEU A 355 -22.12 18.50 -0.60
CA LEU A 355 -22.23 17.66 0.60
C LEU A 355 -22.44 16.19 0.24
N LEU A 356 -23.29 15.89 -0.74
CA LEU A 356 -23.47 14.53 -1.25
C LEU A 356 -22.19 14.00 -1.87
N SER A 357 -21.49 14.81 -2.68
CA SER A 357 -20.25 14.38 -3.35
C SER A 357 -19.11 14.13 -2.35
N VAL A 358 -18.86 15.09 -1.46
CA VAL A 358 -17.68 15.13 -0.57
C VAL A 358 -17.91 14.38 0.73
N TYR A 359 -19.08 14.51 1.37
CA TYR A 359 -19.38 13.91 2.67
C TYR A 359 -20.32 12.70 2.61
N LYS A 360 -20.91 12.40 1.44
CA LYS A 360 -22.02 11.45 1.28
C LYS A 360 -23.23 11.80 2.16
N TYR A 361 -23.43 13.09 2.43
CA TYR A 361 -24.47 13.60 3.31
C TYR A 361 -25.67 14.14 2.53
N THR A 362 -26.88 13.72 2.93
CA THR A 362 -28.15 14.13 2.31
C THR A 362 -29.13 14.81 3.27
N GLY A 363 -28.73 15.02 4.54
CA GLY A 363 -29.59 15.63 5.55
C GLY A 363 -29.66 17.16 5.44
N GLU A 364 -30.26 17.78 6.45
CA GLU A 364 -30.38 19.24 6.51
C GLU A 364 -29.05 19.92 6.82
N PHE A 365 -28.86 21.12 6.31
CA PHE A 365 -27.73 21.98 6.68
C PHE A 365 -28.16 23.43 6.66
N ILE A 366 -27.37 24.26 7.32
CA ILE A 366 -27.46 25.71 7.23
C ILE A 366 -26.07 26.34 7.21
N PHE A 367 -25.99 27.56 6.70
CA PHE A 367 -24.83 28.43 6.93
C PHE A 367 -24.98 29.16 8.26
N GLU A 368 -23.88 29.30 9.00
CA GLU A 368 -23.83 30.10 10.24
C GLU A 368 -22.58 31.00 10.25
N ASP A 369 -22.61 32.01 11.11
CA ASP A 369 -21.44 32.84 11.41
C ASP A 369 -20.44 32.05 12.27
N GLY A 370 -19.17 32.11 11.89
CA GLY A 370 -18.11 31.35 12.53
C GLY A 370 -17.69 31.94 13.87
N ILE A 371 -18.29 31.52 14.98
CA ILE A 371 -17.71 31.79 16.31
C ILE A 371 -16.69 30.69 16.62
N ILE A 372 -15.40 31.04 16.61
CA ILE A 372 -14.31 30.15 17.05
C ILE A 372 -14.46 29.94 18.56
N PHE A 373 -14.61 28.69 19.01
CA PHE A 373 -14.48 28.30 20.41
C PHE A 373 -13.04 27.92 20.74
#